data_AF-A0A9P6BJE5-F1
#
_entry.id   AF-A0A9P6BJE5-F1
#
_cell.length_a   1.000
_cell.length_b   1.000
_cell.length_c   1.000
_cell.angle_alpha   90.00
_cell.angle_beta   90.00
_cell.angle_gamma   90.00
#
_symmetry.space_group_name_H-M   'P 1'
#
loop_
_entity.id
_entity.type
_entity.pdbx_description
1 polymer ?
#
loop_
_entity_poly.entity_id
_entity_poly.type
_entity_poly.pdbx_seq_one_letter_code
_entity_poly.pdbx_strand_id
1 'polypeptide(L)'
;MLAPLIPYAIFAFFNSLNYARTNIIPAFFPAPPAGTSDPTYDQVAAISRKIQVWTEKNHAAAMAFVAYVEVVGVMGSLIFGAITFQSSFLSPIVYANFLRFRYFFSLHTRSAFALIRARLDKLIVPPGGNPSIPPFVAQVYTTVRGAITRFGQAAVQQPAAGAHARAQ
;
A
#
# COMPACT_ATOMS: atom_id res chain seq x y z
N MET A 1 19.36 -0.37 -1.47
CA MET A 1 17.88 -0.55 -1.40
C MET A 1 17.27 0.57 -0.56
N LEU A 2 16.79 1.66 -1.19
CA LEU A 2 16.12 2.76 -0.46
C LEU A 2 14.59 2.68 -0.51
N ALA A 3 14.02 1.95 -1.48
CA ALA A 3 12.57 1.87 -1.66
C ALA A 3 11.78 1.43 -0.41
N PRO A 4 12.25 0.46 0.42
CA PRO A 4 11.53 0.06 1.63
C PRO A 4 11.51 1.13 2.74
N LEU A 5 12.42 2.10 2.70
CA LEU A 5 12.50 3.17 3.71
C LEU A 5 11.31 4.14 3.62
N ILE A 6 10.68 4.26 2.44
CA ILE A 6 9.57 5.19 2.24
C ILE A 6 8.33 4.76 3.04
N PRO A 7 7.82 3.50 2.92
CA PRO A 7 6.77 2.99 3.80
C PRO A 7 7.10 3.15 5.28
N TYR A 8 8.35 2.85 5.67
CA TYR A 8 8.81 2.96 7.04
C TYR A 8 8.77 4.40 7.56
N ALA A 9 9.30 5.36 6.79
CA ALA A 9 9.33 6.77 7.16
C ALA A 9 7.92 7.35 7.34
N ILE A 10 7.00 6.98 6.45
CA ILE A 10 5.59 7.41 6.53
C ILE A 10 4.93 6.84 7.79
N PHE A 11 5.12 5.53 8.06
CA PHE A 11 4.65 4.91 9.29
C PHE A 11 5.22 5.58 10.53
N ALA A 12 6.54 5.80 10.58
CA ALA A 12 7.22 6.44 11.70
C ALA A 12 6.70 7.86 11.96
N PHE A 13 6.43 8.62 10.91
CA PHE A 13 5.90 9.97 11.02
C PHE A 13 4.49 10.01 11.64
N PHE A 14 3.55 9.20 11.13
CA PHE A 14 2.21 9.13 11.70
C PHE A 14 2.21 8.57 13.12
N ASN A 15 3.04 7.57 13.38
CA ASN A 15 3.20 7.03 14.72
C ASN A 15 3.78 8.08 15.69
N SER A 16 4.74 8.90 15.23
CA SER A 16 5.29 10.00 16.03
C SER A 16 4.23 11.06 16.36
N LEU A 17 3.38 11.44 15.40
CA LEU A 17 2.27 12.37 15.65
C LEU A 17 1.26 11.81 16.65
N ASN A 18 0.89 10.53 16.49
CA ASN A 18 -0.01 9.88 17.43
C ASN A 18 0.61 9.78 18.83
N TYR A 19 1.88 9.41 18.92
CA TYR A 19 2.63 9.34 20.18
C TYR A 19 2.70 10.72 20.84
N ALA A 20 3.00 11.78 20.08
CA ALA A 20 3.01 13.15 20.57
C ALA A 20 1.65 13.54 21.16
N ARG A 21 0.56 13.21 20.44
CA ARG A 21 -0.81 13.50 20.88
C ARG A 21 -1.23 12.74 22.14
N THR A 22 -0.84 11.47 22.25
CA THR A 22 -1.36 10.54 23.27
C THR A 22 -0.48 10.40 24.50
N ASN A 23 0.82 10.68 24.38
CA ASN A 23 1.80 10.50 25.45
C ASN A 23 2.48 11.82 25.80
N ILE A 24 3.02 12.54 24.82
CA ILE A 24 3.79 13.77 25.08
C ILE A 24 2.89 14.91 25.59
N ILE A 25 1.81 15.22 24.86
CA ILE A 25 0.90 16.31 25.26
C ILE A 25 0.32 16.07 26.66
N PRO A 26 -0.27 14.90 26.98
CA PRO A 26 -0.82 14.66 28.32
C PRO A 26 0.24 14.61 29.43
N ALA A 27 1.51 14.28 29.11
CA ALA A 27 2.59 14.28 30.08
C ALA A 27 2.97 15.69 30.55
N PHE A 28 2.90 16.70 29.67
CA PHE A 28 3.19 18.10 30.02
C PHE A 28 1.94 18.88 30.44
N PHE A 29 0.78 18.51 29.89
CA PHE A 29 -0.51 19.15 30.14
C PHE A 29 -1.54 18.08 30.53
N PRO A 30 -1.51 17.61 31.79
CA PRO A 30 -2.49 16.65 32.27
C PRO A 30 -3.91 17.24 32.22
N ALA A 31 -4.93 16.37 32.30
CA ALA A 31 -6.32 16.81 32.28
C ALA A 31 -6.59 17.86 33.38
N PRO A 32 -7.31 18.95 33.07
CA PRO A 32 -7.62 19.96 34.07
C PRO A 32 -8.44 19.36 35.22
N PRO A 33 -8.17 19.75 36.47
CA PRO A 33 -9.04 19.41 37.60
C PRO A 33 -10.48 19.85 37.33
N ALA A 34 -11.45 19.10 37.85
CA ALA A 34 -12.87 19.43 37.67
C ALA A 34 -13.16 20.85 38.20
N GLY A 35 -13.82 21.68 37.39
CA GLY A 35 -14.17 23.07 37.74
C GLY A 35 -13.12 24.12 37.38
N THR A 36 -12.01 23.73 36.74
CA THR A 36 -10.97 24.69 36.29
C THR A 36 -11.28 25.21 34.89
N SER A 37 -11.42 26.54 34.74
CA SER A 37 -11.61 27.24 33.46
C SER A 37 -10.35 28.00 33.05
N ASP A 38 -9.23 27.29 32.86
CA ASP A 38 -8.00 27.90 32.38
C ASP A 38 -7.92 27.75 30.84
N PRO A 39 -7.86 28.87 30.10
CA PRO A 39 -7.84 28.87 28.63
C PRO A 39 -6.66 28.09 28.04
N THR A 40 -5.61 27.82 28.81
CA THR A 40 -4.46 27.01 28.40
C THR A 40 -4.87 25.58 28.07
N TYR A 41 -5.76 24.97 28.86
CA TYR A 41 -6.23 23.59 28.61
C TYR A 41 -7.08 23.50 27.35
N ASP A 42 -7.89 24.52 27.06
CA ASP A 42 -8.68 24.61 25.84
C ASP A 42 -7.79 24.73 24.59
N GLN A 43 -6.72 25.53 24.67
CA GLN A 43 -5.74 25.65 23.60
C GLN A 43 -5.02 24.32 23.33
N VAL A 44 -4.60 23.61 24.38
CA VAL A 44 -3.94 22.31 24.25
C VAL A 44 -4.88 21.25 23.65
N ALA A 45 -6.14 21.22 24.08
CA ALA A 45 -7.16 20.35 23.51
C ALA A 45 -7.41 20.66 22.01
N ALA A 46 -7.43 21.94 21.65
CA ALA A 46 -7.55 22.37 20.26
C ALA A 46 -6.35 21.91 19.40
N ILE A 47 -5.11 21.97 19.93
CA ILE A 47 -3.92 21.46 19.25
C ILE A 47 -3.99 19.94 19.06
N SER A 48 -4.32 19.19 20.11
CA SER A 48 -4.50 17.73 20.03
C SER A 48 -5.54 17.32 18.99
N ARG A 49 -6.67 18.05 18.93
CA ARG A 49 -7.71 17.86 17.91
C ARG A 49 -7.21 18.21 16.50
N LYS A 50 -6.45 19.29 16.33
CA LYS A 50 -5.85 19.65 15.03
C LYS A 50 -4.91 18.56 14.52
N ILE A 51 -4.05 18.00 15.37
CA ILE A 51 -3.15 16.90 15.01
C ILE A 51 -3.93 15.67 14.57
N GLN A 52 -5.00 15.33 15.30
CA GLN A 52 -5.88 14.21 14.94
C GLN A 52 -6.52 14.40 13.56
N VAL A 53 -7.22 15.53 13.36
CA VAL A 53 -7.92 15.81 12.10
C VAL A 53 -6.95 15.87 10.93
N TRP A 54 -5.77 16.46 11.13
CA TRP A 54 -4.73 16.49 10.11
C TRP A 54 -4.20 15.09 9.78
N THR A 55 -3.98 14.27 10.80
CA THR A 55 -3.53 12.87 10.63
C THR A 55 -4.56 12.08 9.83
N GLU A 56 -5.82 12.10 10.23
CA GLU A 56 -6.92 11.38 9.56
C GLU A 56 -7.08 11.83 8.10
N LYS A 57 -7.03 13.14 7.85
CA LYS A 57 -7.14 13.72 6.50
C LYS A 57 -6.02 13.26 5.56
N ASN A 58 -4.78 13.21 6.06
CA ASN A 58 -3.60 12.91 5.22
C ASN A 58 -3.25 11.41 5.18
N HIS A 59 -3.72 10.62 6.14
CA HIS A 59 -3.37 9.21 6.26
C HIS A 59 -3.80 8.38 5.05
N ALA A 60 -5.01 8.59 4.52
CA ALA A 60 -5.50 7.85 3.35
C ALA A 60 -4.64 8.13 2.10
N ALA A 61 -4.32 9.40 1.83
CA ALA A 61 -3.47 9.77 0.71
C ALA A 61 -2.04 9.21 0.86
N ALA A 62 -1.49 9.27 2.08
CA ALA A 62 -0.18 8.70 2.35
C ALA A 62 -0.16 7.18 2.18
N MET A 63 -1.20 6.47 2.64
CA MET A 63 -1.32 5.02 2.44
C MET A 63 -1.49 4.64 0.97
N ALA A 64 -2.19 5.46 0.17
CA ALA A 64 -2.24 5.30 -1.29
C ALA A 64 -0.85 5.41 -1.92
N PHE A 65 -0.07 6.41 -1.49
CA PHE A 65 1.31 6.61 -1.97
C PHE A 65 2.23 5.46 -1.55
N VAL A 66 2.16 5.02 -0.28
CA VAL A 66 2.89 3.84 0.21
C VAL A 66 2.59 2.62 -0.64
N ALA A 67 1.31 2.35 -0.90
CA ALA A 67 0.89 1.22 -1.73
C ALA A 67 1.48 1.29 -3.14
N TYR A 68 1.53 2.48 -3.74
CA TYR A 68 2.17 2.68 -5.04
C TYR A 68 3.68 2.39 -4.98
N VAL A 69 4.37 2.89 -3.95
CA VAL A 69 5.81 2.67 -3.76
C VAL A 69 6.14 1.20 -3.49
N GLU A 70 5.30 0.47 -2.78
CA GLU A 70 5.48 -0.97 -2.55
C GLU A 70 5.38 -1.76 -3.85
N VAL A 71 4.36 -1.46 -4.67
CA VAL A 71 4.13 -2.19 -5.93
C VAL A 71 5.16 -1.82 -7.01
N VAL A 72 5.56 -0.55 -7.13
CA VAL A 72 6.50 -0.11 -8.19
C VAL A 72 7.92 -0.06 -7.68
N GLY A 73 8.15 0.66 -6.58
CA GLY A 73 9.48 0.91 -6.05
C GLY A 73 10.12 -0.33 -5.43
N VAL A 74 9.44 -0.97 -4.47
CA VAL A 74 10.01 -2.12 -3.74
C VAL A 74 10.07 -3.35 -4.64
N MET A 75 8.95 -3.75 -5.25
CA MET A 75 8.94 -4.91 -6.15
C MET A 75 9.86 -4.68 -7.37
N GLY A 76 9.83 -3.49 -7.98
CA GLY A 76 10.72 -3.16 -9.10
C GLY A 76 12.20 -3.24 -8.71
N SER A 77 12.57 -2.73 -7.54
CA SER A 77 13.95 -2.83 -7.02
C SER A 77 14.36 -4.29 -6.79
N LEU A 78 13.45 -5.14 -6.30
CA LEU A 78 13.73 -6.56 -6.06
C LEU A 78 13.91 -7.34 -7.36
N ILE A 79 13.05 -7.09 -8.35
CA ILE A 79 13.18 -7.68 -9.69
C ILE A 79 14.49 -7.22 -10.33
N PHE A 80 14.81 -5.93 -10.26
CA PHE A 80 16.05 -5.39 -10.81
C PHE A 80 17.29 -5.99 -10.14
N GLY A 81 17.27 -6.11 -8.81
CA GLY A 81 18.33 -6.77 -8.04
C GLY A 81 18.51 -8.25 -8.41
N ALA A 82 17.41 -8.97 -8.64
CA ALA A 82 17.44 -10.37 -9.08
C ALA A 82 18.01 -10.52 -10.50
N ILE A 83 17.59 -9.66 -11.45
CA ILE A 83 18.10 -9.66 -12.83
C ILE A 83 19.59 -9.31 -12.87
N THR A 84 20.04 -8.41 -12.00
CA THR A 84 21.47 -8.01 -11.91
C THR A 84 22.29 -9.00 -11.06
N PHE A 85 21.71 -10.11 -10.62
CA PHE A 85 22.34 -11.12 -9.73
C PHE A 85 22.87 -10.55 -8.40
N GLN A 86 22.43 -9.35 -8.00
CA GLN A 86 22.78 -8.73 -6.72
C GLN A 86 21.89 -9.21 -5.58
N SER A 87 20.77 -9.84 -5.89
CA SER A 87 19.80 -10.35 -4.93
C SER A 87 19.34 -11.75 -5.31
N SER A 88 18.93 -12.53 -4.32
CA SER A 88 18.37 -13.85 -4.55
C SER A 88 17.08 -13.76 -5.36
N PHE A 89 16.91 -14.66 -6.33
CA PHE A 89 15.64 -14.84 -7.06
C PHE A 89 14.47 -15.19 -6.14
N LEU A 90 14.74 -15.67 -4.93
CA LEU A 90 13.71 -15.96 -3.93
C LEU A 90 13.06 -14.68 -3.37
N SER A 91 13.81 -13.57 -3.29
CA SER A 91 13.34 -12.31 -2.72
C SER A 91 12.09 -11.74 -3.41
N PRO A 92 12.03 -11.59 -4.76
CA PRO A 92 10.82 -11.13 -5.43
C PRO A 92 9.65 -12.11 -5.30
N ILE A 93 9.90 -13.43 -5.20
CA ILE A 93 8.84 -14.44 -5.03
C ILE A 93 8.19 -14.31 -3.65
N VAL A 94 9.00 -14.20 -2.59
CA VAL A 94 8.48 -14.00 -1.22
C VAL A 94 7.73 -12.67 -1.14
N TYR A 95 8.30 -11.60 -1.72
CA TYR A 95 7.64 -10.31 -1.72
C TYR A 95 6.35 -10.29 -2.56
N ALA A 96 6.25 -11.11 -3.61
CA ALA A 96 5.01 -11.26 -4.39
C ALA A 96 3.88 -11.87 -3.55
N ASN A 97 4.20 -12.82 -2.67
CA ASN A 97 3.23 -13.36 -1.70
C ASN A 97 2.82 -12.30 -0.67
N PHE A 98 3.76 -11.49 -0.18
CA PHE A 98 3.43 -10.34 0.69
C PHE A 98 2.47 -9.36 0.01
N LEU A 99 2.77 -8.95 -1.23
CA LEU A 99 1.88 -8.07 -2.00
C LEU A 99 0.52 -8.72 -2.28
N ARG A 100 0.48 -10.04 -2.49
CA ARG A 100 -0.77 -10.78 -2.65
C ARG A 100 -1.64 -10.68 -1.41
N PHE A 101 -1.11 -10.97 -0.23
CA PHE A 101 -1.86 -10.78 1.02
C PHE A 101 -2.33 -9.33 1.17
N ARG A 102 -1.43 -8.39 0.96
CA ARG A 102 -1.72 -6.96 1.09
C ARG A 102 -2.80 -6.48 0.11
N TYR A 103 -2.85 -7.03 -1.10
CA TYR A 103 -3.90 -6.76 -2.08
C TYR A 103 -5.29 -7.12 -1.56
N PHE A 104 -5.43 -8.20 -0.77
CA PHE A 104 -6.72 -8.58 -0.19
C PHE A 104 -7.14 -7.66 0.96
N PHE A 105 -6.21 -7.33 1.85
CA PHE A 105 -6.54 -6.55 3.07
C PHE A 105 -6.59 -5.03 2.84
N SER A 106 -5.98 -4.51 1.77
CA SER A 106 -5.87 -3.06 1.54
C SER A 106 -6.56 -2.61 0.25
N LEU A 107 -7.52 -1.69 0.38
CA LEU A 107 -8.11 -0.98 -0.78
C LEU A 107 -7.06 -0.17 -1.55
N HIS A 108 -6.13 0.48 -0.85
CA HIS A 108 -5.08 1.31 -1.44
C HIS A 108 -4.18 0.50 -2.39
N THR A 109 -3.83 -0.73 -2.00
CA THR A 109 -3.03 -1.63 -2.83
C THR A 109 -3.79 -2.05 -4.08
N ARG A 110 -5.09 -2.37 -3.97
CA ARG A 110 -5.93 -2.66 -5.14
C ARG A 110 -5.98 -1.50 -6.13
N SER A 111 -6.21 -0.28 -5.62
CA SER A 111 -6.21 0.94 -6.43
C SER A 111 -4.86 1.19 -7.10
N ALA A 112 -3.75 0.95 -6.40
CA ALA A 112 -2.41 1.09 -6.96
C ALA A 112 -2.20 0.11 -8.13
N PHE A 113 -2.52 -1.18 -7.97
CA PHE A 113 -2.45 -2.17 -9.05
C PHE A 113 -3.33 -1.79 -10.24
N ALA A 114 -4.55 -1.30 -10.00
CA ALA A 114 -5.46 -0.86 -11.06
C ALA A 114 -4.90 0.34 -11.83
N LEU A 115 -4.35 1.34 -11.12
CA LEU A 115 -3.73 2.52 -11.72
C LEU A 115 -2.51 2.15 -12.56
N ILE A 116 -1.63 1.31 -12.02
CA ILE A 116 -0.43 0.85 -12.74
C ILE A 116 -0.83 0.06 -13.97
N ARG A 117 -1.80 -0.84 -13.86
CA ARG A 117 -2.35 -1.59 -15.00
C ARG A 117 -2.90 -0.65 -16.08
N ALA A 118 -3.73 0.32 -15.71
CA ALA A 118 -4.29 1.27 -16.66
C ALA A 118 -3.20 2.11 -17.37
N ARG A 119 -2.16 2.52 -16.65
CA ARG A 119 -1.01 3.25 -17.21
C ARG A 119 -0.21 2.39 -18.18
N LEU A 120 0.10 1.15 -17.82
CA LEU A 120 0.83 0.21 -18.67
C LEU A 120 0.02 -0.20 -19.90
N ASP A 121 -1.28 -0.47 -19.73
CA ASP A 121 -2.18 -0.78 -20.83
C ASP A 121 -2.23 0.38 -21.83
N LYS A 122 -2.38 1.62 -21.36
CA LYS A 122 -2.34 2.82 -22.21
C LYS A 122 -1.01 2.99 -22.95
N LEU A 123 0.11 2.60 -22.34
CA LEU A 123 1.43 2.78 -22.95
C LEU A 123 1.77 1.68 -23.95
N ILE A 124 1.34 0.43 -23.71
CA ILE A 124 1.87 -0.77 -24.37
C ILE A 124 0.84 -1.42 -25.32
N VAL A 125 -0.47 -1.39 -24.99
CA VAL A 125 -1.49 -2.16 -25.70
C VAL A 125 -2.20 -1.29 -26.76
N PRO A 126 -2.24 -1.70 -28.05
CA PRO A 126 -3.02 -1.01 -29.08
C PRO A 126 -4.52 -1.03 -28.77
N PRO A 127 -5.29 0.04 -29.08
CA PRO A 127 -4.95 1.20 -29.91
C PRO A 127 -4.33 2.40 -29.16
N GLY A 128 -4.08 2.28 -27.84
CA GLY A 128 -3.54 3.38 -27.03
C GLY A 128 -2.01 3.47 -26.98
N GLY A 129 -1.31 2.37 -27.27
CA GLY A 129 0.15 2.28 -27.19
C GLY A 129 0.90 3.00 -28.30
N ASN A 130 2.12 3.44 -28.01
CA ASN A 130 2.96 4.13 -28.99
C ASN A 130 3.29 3.18 -30.17
N PRO A 131 3.03 3.56 -31.43
CA PRO A 131 3.31 2.72 -32.61
C PRO A 131 4.78 2.33 -32.76
N SER A 132 5.70 3.00 -32.06
CA SER A 132 7.13 2.66 -32.01
C SER A 132 7.48 1.47 -31.10
N ILE A 133 6.51 0.88 -30.37
CA ILE A 133 6.79 -0.27 -29.48
C ILE A 133 6.76 -1.57 -30.30
N PRO A 134 7.84 -2.39 -30.26
CA PRO A 134 7.87 -3.65 -30.98
C PRO A 134 6.74 -4.60 -30.55
N PRO A 135 6.09 -5.34 -31.48
CA PRO A 135 4.97 -6.24 -31.16
C PRO A 135 5.29 -7.28 -30.09
N PHE A 136 6.54 -7.73 -30.04
CA PHE A 136 7.02 -8.68 -29.03
C PHE A 136 6.87 -8.15 -27.59
N VAL A 137 7.08 -6.85 -27.36
CA VAL A 137 6.95 -6.23 -26.03
C VAL A 137 5.50 -6.30 -25.54
N ALA A 138 4.54 -6.06 -26.44
CA ALA A 138 3.12 -6.17 -26.13
C ALA A 138 2.72 -7.62 -25.81
N GLN A 139 3.29 -8.60 -26.51
CA GLN A 139 3.03 -10.02 -26.25
C GLN A 139 3.61 -10.49 -24.91
N VAL A 140 4.86 -10.10 -24.59
CA VAL A 140 5.47 -10.40 -23.29
C VAL A 140 4.68 -9.74 -22.16
N TYR A 141 4.31 -8.47 -22.32
CA TYR A 141 3.51 -7.73 -21.33
C TYR A 141 2.16 -8.41 -21.05
N THR A 142 1.42 -8.79 -22.11
CA THR A 142 0.11 -9.45 -21.94
C THR A 142 0.24 -10.82 -21.26
N THR A 143 1.30 -11.57 -21.58
CA THR A 143 1.60 -12.86 -20.94
C THR A 143 1.91 -12.70 -19.45
N VAL A 144 2.81 -11.77 -19.09
CA VAL A 144 3.19 -11.49 -17.70
C VAL A 144 1.98 -10.98 -16.91
N ARG A 145 1.20 -10.05 -17.48
CA ARG A 145 -0.04 -9.56 -16.88
C ARG A 145 -1.03 -10.69 -16.60
N GLY A 146 -1.18 -11.62 -17.54
CA GLY A 146 -2.02 -12.81 -17.36
C GLY A 146 -1.56 -13.68 -16.19
N ALA A 147 -0.25 -13.94 -16.09
CA ALA A 147 0.33 -14.70 -15.00
C ALA A 147 0.09 -14.03 -13.63
N ILE A 148 0.33 -12.71 -13.52
CA ILE A 148 0.10 -11.95 -12.28
C ILE A 148 -1.38 -11.98 -11.89
N THR A 149 -2.28 -11.83 -12.86
CA THR A 149 -3.74 -11.85 -12.62
C THR A 149 -4.19 -13.21 -12.10
N ARG A 150 -3.72 -14.30 -12.71
CA ARG A 150 -4.00 -15.67 -12.26
C ARG A 150 -3.45 -15.94 -10.86
N PHE A 151 -2.21 -15.51 -10.59
CA PHE A 151 -1.60 -15.62 -9.28
C PHE A 151 -2.40 -14.88 -8.20
N GLY A 152 -2.91 -13.70 -8.51
CA GLY A 152 -3.82 -12.96 -7.62
C GLY A 152 -5.15 -13.69 -7.39
N GLN A 153 -5.77 -14.21 -8.45
CA GLN A 153 -7.07 -14.88 -8.40
C GLN A 153 -7.04 -16.26 -7.73
N ALA A 154 -5.91 -16.96 -7.74
CA ALA A 154 -5.76 -18.29 -7.14
C ALA A 154 -6.04 -18.35 -5.62
N ALA A 155 -6.18 -17.21 -4.93
CA ALA A 155 -6.56 -17.16 -3.51
C ALA A 155 -8.08 -16.96 -3.31
N VAL A 156 -8.80 -16.50 -4.34
CA VAL A 156 -10.26 -16.30 -4.32
C VAL A 156 -11.00 -17.59 -4.63
N GLN A 157 -10.33 -18.60 -5.19
CA GLN A 157 -10.84 -19.97 -5.26
C GLN A 157 -10.87 -20.58 -3.86
N GLN A 158 -11.84 -20.14 -3.06
CA GLN A 158 -12.35 -20.90 -1.94
C GLN A 158 -12.81 -22.24 -2.52
N PRO A 159 -12.42 -23.40 -1.93
CA PRO A 159 -12.94 -24.66 -2.40
C PRO A 159 -14.46 -24.56 -2.28
N ALA A 160 -15.16 -24.77 -3.40
CA ALA A 160 -16.61 -24.85 -3.40
C ALA A 160 -17.00 -25.90 -2.36
N ALA A 161 -17.45 -25.44 -1.20
CA ALA A 161 -17.88 -26.32 -0.13
C ALA A 161 -19.11 -27.07 -0.62
N GLY A 162 -18.89 -28.33 -1.01
CA GLY A 162 -19.88 -29.41 -1.01
C GLY A 162 -21.21 -29.10 -1.71
N ALA A 163 -21.22 -28.99 -3.03
CA ALA A 163 -22.44 -29.19 -3.84
C ALA A 163 -22.89 -30.68 -3.91
N HIS A 164 -22.48 -31.52 -2.95
CA HIS A 164 -22.78 -32.95 -2.89
C HIS A 164 -23.53 -33.39 -1.61
N ALA A 165 -24.20 -32.48 -0.91
CA ALA A 165 -25.02 -32.80 0.27
C ALA A 165 -26.54 -32.69 0.01
N ARG A 166 -26.99 -32.97 -1.22
CA ARG A 166 -28.42 -33.13 -1.56
C ARG A 166 -28.60 -34.28 -2.55
N ALA A 167 -28.37 -35.51 -2.08
CA ALA A 167 -28.83 -36.72 -2.76
C ALA A 167 -28.66 -37.94 -1.83
N GLN A 168 -29.23 -37.91 -0.61
CA GLN A 168 -29.59 -39.10 0.17
C GLN A 168 -30.84 -38.78 0.99
#